data_AF-A0A1G5IE34-F1
#
_entry.id   AF-A0A1G5IE34-F1
#
_cell.length_a   1.000
_cell.length_b   1.000
_cell.length_c   1.000
_cell.angle_alpha   90.00
_cell.angle_beta   90.00
_cell.angle_gamma   90.00
#
_symmetry.space_group_name_H-M   'P 1'
#
loop_
_entity.id
_entity.type
_entity.pdbx_description
1 polymer ?
#
loop_
_entity_poly.entity_id
_entity_poly.type
_entity_poly.pdbx_seq_one_letter_code
_entity_poly.pdbx_strand_id
1 'polypeptide(L)' 'MFCNASKLDNQKLDAIKALEQELGKTLVAYSCSNPEPSILSDAELMKIKSLEEKLAVTLVAFK' A
#
# COMPACT_ATOMS: atom_id res chain seq x y z
N MET A 1 10.41 2.58 -1.06
CA MET A 1 9.78 1.65 -0.10
C MET A 1 8.37 2.16 0.17
N PHE A 2 7.36 1.45 -0.32
CA PHE A 2 5.95 1.79 -0.16
C PHE A 2 5.31 0.78 0.79
N CYS A 3 4.70 1.29 1.86
CA CYS A 3 4.05 0.46 2.86
C CYS A 3 2.54 0.66 2.79
N ASN A 4 1.79 -0.44 2.78
CA ASN A 4 0.33 -0.42 2.89
C ASN A 4 -0.11 -1.29 4.06
N ALA A 5 -1.37 -1.12 4.48
CA ALA A 5 -1.97 -1.99 5.49
C ALA A 5 -1.92 -3.45 5.01
N SER A 6 -1.30 -4.31 5.81
CA SER A 6 -1.12 -5.72 5.46
C SER A 6 -2.46 -6.43 5.31
N LYS A 7 -2.58 -7.25 4.28
CA LYS A 7 -3.61 -8.30 4.25
C LYS A 7 -3.14 -9.45 5.16
N LEU A 8 -3.90 -9.70 6.22
CA LEU A 8 -3.61 -10.75 7.19
C LEU A 8 -4.56 -11.92 6.98
N ASP A 9 -4.00 -13.13 7.00
CA ASP A 9 -4.77 -14.36 7.17
C ASP A 9 -5.11 -14.56 8.65
N ASN A 10 -6.03 -15.50 8.94
CA ASN A 10 -6.49 -15.75 10.30
C ASN A 10 -5.35 -16.14 11.25
N GLN A 11 -4.37 -16.92 10.77
CA GLN A 11 -3.23 -17.35 11.57
C GLN A 11 -2.37 -16.16 12.02
N LYS A 12 -2.04 -15.25 11.11
CA LYS A 12 -1.28 -14.02 11.45
C LYS A 12 -2.09 -13.09 12.35
N LEU A 13 -3.39 -12.97 12.10
CA LEU A 13 -4.27 -12.12 12.90
C LEU A 13 -4.34 -12.61 14.36
N ASP A 14 -4.46 -13.91 14.58
CA ASP A 14 -4.52 -14.49 15.93
C ASP A 14 -3.20 -14.32 16.69
N ALA A 15 -2.06 -14.48 16.01
CA ALA A 15 -0.74 -14.20 16.59
C ALA A 15 -0.58 -12.73 17.00
N ILE A 16 -1.06 -11.80 16.19
CA ILE A 16 -1.02 -10.37 16.51
C ILE A 16 -1.92 -10.06 17.71
N LYS A 17 -3.15 -10.59 17.74
CA LYS A 17 -4.09 -10.38 18.86
C LYS A 17 -3.55 -10.88 20.19
N ALA A 18 -2.88 -12.04 20.20
CA ALA A 18 -2.25 -12.56 21.40
C ALA A 18 -1.20 -11.59 21.95
N LEU A 19 -0.38 -11.02 21.07
CA LEU A 19 0.61 -10.01 21.44
C LEU A 19 -0.04 -8.69 21.89
N GLU A 20 -1.11 -8.25 21.24
CA GLU A 20 -1.88 -7.07 21.67
C GLU A 20 -2.42 -7.21 23.09
N GLN A 21 -2.90 -8.41 23.46
CA GLN A 21 -3.37 -8.71 24.81
C GLN A 21 -2.23 -8.67 25.84
N GLU A 22 -1.06 -9.20 25.51
CA GLU A 22 0.12 -9.15 26.38
C GLU A 22 0.61 -7.72 26.61
N LEU A 23 0.63 -6.90 25.56
CA LEU A 23 1.14 -5.53 25.62
C LEU A 23 0.10 -4.52 26.15
N GLY A 24 -1.19 -4.84 26.08
CA GLY A 24 -2.27 -3.89 26.32
C GLY A 24 -2.28 -2.73 25.32
N LYS A 25 -1.84 -2.99 24.08
CA LYS A 25 -1.71 -2.01 22.99
C LYS A 25 -2.31 -2.56 21.72
N THR A 26 -2.81 -1.68 20.86
CA THR A 26 -3.23 -2.02 19.50
C THR A 26 -2.04 -1.92 18.55
N LEU A 27 -1.87 -2.92 17.70
CA LEU A 27 -0.82 -3.02 16.70
C LEU A 27 -1.44 -2.91 15.31
N VAL A 28 -0.78 -2.16 14.42
CA VAL A 28 -1.20 -2.04 13.02
C VAL A 28 -0.15 -2.69 12.14
N ALA A 29 -0.54 -3.72 11.39
CA ALA A 29 0.34 -4.41 10.48
C ALA A 29 0.47 -3.65 9.16
N TYR A 30 1.71 -3.29 8.79
CA TYR A 30 2.07 -2.75 7.50
C TYR A 30 2.98 -3.71 6.75
N SER A 31 2.69 -3.89 5.46
CA SER A 31 3.54 -4.62 4.52
C SER A 31 4.19 -3.62 3.59
N CYS A 32 5.52 -3.61 3.61
CA CYS A 32 6.31 -2.74 2.76
C CYS A 32 6.87 -3.53 1.59
N SER A 33 6.70 -2.99 0.39
CA SER A 33 7.36 -3.48 -0.82
C SER A 33 8.20 -2.36 -1.43
N ASN A 34 9.14 -2.74 -2.29
CA ASN A 34 9.88 -1.79 -3.10
C ASN A 34 9.62 -2.11 -4.58
N PRO A 35 8.38 -1.89 -5.04
CA PRO A 35 7.99 -2.28 -6.39
C PRO A 35 8.74 -1.42 -7.40
N GLU A 36 9.04 -2.00 -8.56
CA GLU A 36 9.77 -1.32 -9.61
C GLU A 36 8.84 -0.33 -10.31
N PRO A 37 9.27 0.94 -10.53
CA PRO A 37 8.51 1.89 -11.32
C PRO A 37 8.23 1.31 -12.72
N SER A 38 7.01 1.49 -13.20
CA SER A 38 6.67 1.12 -14.56
C SER A 38 7.11 2.20 -15.54
N ILE A 39 7.78 1.79 -16.62
CA ILE A 39 8.01 2.67 -17.77
C ILE A 39 6.66 2.86 -18.47
N LEU A 40 6.29 4.12 -18.69
CA LEU A 40 5.04 4.50 -19.34
C LEU A 40 5.32 5.06 -20.73
N SER A 41 4.47 4.72 -21.68
CA SER A 41 4.39 5.45 -22.96
C SER A 41 3.74 6.83 -22.76
N ASP A 42 3.96 7.73 -23.72
CA ASP A 42 3.36 9.07 -23.69
C ASP A 42 1.82 9.03 -23.62
N ALA A 43 1.22 8.07 -24.31
CA ALA A 43 -0.23 7.88 -24.31
C ALA A 43 -0.77 7.43 -22.94
N GLU A 44 -0.03 6.59 -22.21
CA GLU A 44 -0.39 6.17 -20.85
C GLU A 44 -0.19 7.32 -19.86
N LEU A 45 0.93 8.05 -19.98
CA LEU A 45 1.21 9.21 -19.14
C LEU A 45 0.14 10.30 -19.27
N MET A 46 -0.33 10.58 -20.50
CA MET A 46 -1.41 11.55 -20.72
C MET A 46 -2.72 11.15 -20.03
N LYS A 47 -3.06 9.85 -20.03
CA LYS A 47 -4.25 9.35 -19.32
C LYS A 47 -4.13 9.52 -17.81
N ILE A 48 -2.94 9.24 -17.25
CA ILE A 48 -2.68 9.40 -15.82
C ILE A 48 -2.79 10.88 -15.43
N LYS A 49 -2.12 11.77 -16.16
CA LYS A 49 -2.15 13.23 -15.88
C LYS A 49 -3.57 13.79 -15.88
N SER A 50 -4.38 13.41 -16.87
CA SER A 50 -5.78 13.84 -16.95
C SER A 50 -6.60 13.41 -15.72
N LEU A 51 -6.29 12.24 -15.15
CA LEU A 51 -6.94 11.74 -13.95
C LEU A 51 -6.42 12.42 -12.67
N GLU A 52 -5.11 12.66 -12.57
CA GLU A 52 -4.47 13.40 -11.48
C GLU A 52 -5.08 14.79 -11.31
N GLU A 53 -5.24 15.53 -12.42
CA GLU A 53 -5.86 16.87 -12.41
C GLU A 53 -7.31 16.83 -11.93
N LYS A 54 -8.09 15.83 -12.38
CA LYS A 54 -9.49 15.68 -11.99
C LYS A 54 -9.65 15.36 -10.50
N LEU A 55 -8.75 14.56 -9.94
CA LEU A 55 -8.85 14.05 -8.58
C LEU A 55 -8.03 14.86 -7.56
N ALA A 56 -7.23 15.83 -8.03
CA ALA A 56 -6.28 16.59 -7.20
C ALA A 56 -5.33 15.69 -6.39
N VAL A 57 -4.84 14.63 -7.02
CA VAL A 57 -3.87 13.67 -6.43
C VAL A 57 -2.74 13.38 -7.40
N THR A 58 -1.63 12.86 -6.89
CA THR A 58 -0.52 12.33 -7.69
C THR A 58 -0.57 10.81 -7.71
N LEU A 59 -0.47 10.22 -8.89
CA LEU A 59 -0.50 8.79 -9.14
C LEU A 59 0.87 8.32 -9.62
N VAL A 60 1.36 7.23 -9.01
CA VAL A 60 2.65 6.63 -9.38
C VAL A 60 2.41 5.20 -9.83
N ALA A 61 2.89 4.86 -11.03
CA ALA A 61 2.73 3.53 -11.60
C ALA A 61 3.91 2.62 -11.23
N PHE A 62 3.60 1.46 -10.66
CA PHE A 62 4.56 0.40 -10.37
C PHE A 62 4.13 -0.92 -11.03
N LYS A 63 5.06 -1.86 -11.17
CA LYS A 63 4.77 -3.27 -11.50
C LYS A 63 4.44 -4.09 -10.26
#